data_AF-A0A5S4WZZ1-F1
#
_entry.id   AF-A0A5S4WZZ1-F1
#
_cell.length_a   1.000
_cell.length_b   1.000
_cell.length_c   1.000
_cell.angle_alpha   90.00
_cell.angle_beta   90.00
_cell.angle_gamma   90.00
#
_symmetry.space_group_name_H-M   'P 1'
#
loop_
_entity.id
_entity.type
_entity.pdbx_description
1 polymer ?
#
loop_
_entity_poly.entity_id
_entity_poly.type
_entity_poly.pdbx_seq_one_letter_code
_entity_poly.pdbx_strand_id
1 'polypeptide(L)'
;MDANAISDDLMQPADALRATGTRVSVVGSFVGATLPLDIGSFVRDGVCVDPRNHTPMEMDAYSLYLALKALEQLHGVSFRKERTLLARAVMQRMLDCDGFWSHGAWTGSPREVHMRFTAAAIRLLTEAQADDLGVPAQLILDGLKRHLGYSEKLTEGTWFLHDSLEVSETQVAHPYTVSSNRAFGSSPLNCLVLNTHADTLLTILYVLTRAKDVGEQARLSLMPMLTSGLAALKLVLQTRTGISWRIFSSFDSTVRTALFRTYKSDSSFNRLIKKLILRLYFPLRHRLRSRLPAFAFPDGYTERDISLLGTAFEYHLVNLYDLSRLTVELKRHVQMHDPELIRLCETLIDRGLDYAIRGQYWNYLIAAAAENTRPILLCETIIARLDSLGDLPPPDHWIKAYCQIRRLLPPTPALLGYDPVVVQFSNQKHADSRGTDIVLLHSGKRLEIDYMAETLTIEPTVSATANEPGK
;
A
#
# COMPACT_ATOMS: atom_id res chain seq x y z
N MET A 1 -44.56 -42.92 -23.23
CA MET A 1 -44.93 -41.75 -22.41
C MET A 1 -43.66 -41.28 -21.75
N ASP A 2 -43.32 -40.04 -22.01
CA ASP A 2 -41.97 -39.49 -21.96
C ASP A 2 -41.44 -39.30 -20.55
N ALA A 3 -40.25 -39.84 -20.32
CA ALA A 3 -39.37 -39.44 -19.24
C ALA A 3 -38.28 -38.52 -19.82
N ASN A 4 -38.67 -37.34 -20.32
CA ASN A 4 -37.73 -36.25 -20.56
C ASN A 4 -37.53 -35.52 -19.22
N ALA A 5 -36.61 -36.04 -18.43
CA ALA A 5 -36.05 -35.33 -17.30
C ALA A 5 -35.28 -34.12 -17.85
N ILE A 6 -35.80 -32.93 -17.54
CA ILE A 6 -35.12 -31.65 -17.71
C ILE A 6 -33.83 -31.76 -16.88
N SER A 7 -32.69 -31.89 -17.54
CA SER A 7 -31.40 -31.66 -16.90
C SER A 7 -31.33 -30.17 -16.62
N ASP A 8 -31.59 -29.78 -15.37
CA ASP A 8 -31.16 -28.48 -14.87
C ASP A 8 -29.64 -28.42 -15.03
N ASP A 9 -29.22 -27.74 -16.09
CA ASP A 9 -27.84 -27.49 -16.44
C ASP A 9 -27.31 -26.49 -15.39
N LEU A 10 -26.94 -27.03 -14.22
CA LEU A 10 -26.35 -26.27 -13.13
C LEU A 10 -25.06 -25.65 -13.66
N MET A 11 -25.13 -24.35 -13.95
CA MET A 11 -23.98 -23.54 -14.37
C MET A 11 -22.77 -23.88 -13.51
N GLN A 12 -21.65 -24.24 -14.14
CA GLN A 12 -20.47 -24.59 -13.38
C GLN A 12 -20.06 -23.41 -12.48
N PRO A 13 -19.51 -23.65 -11.28
CA PRO A 13 -19.14 -22.57 -10.34
C PRO A 13 -18.27 -21.47 -10.97
N ALA A 14 -17.45 -21.83 -11.96
CA ALA A 14 -16.65 -20.90 -12.74
C ALA A 14 -17.50 -19.94 -13.59
N ASP A 15 -18.55 -20.45 -14.23
CA ASP A 15 -19.47 -19.66 -15.04
C ASP A 15 -20.33 -18.77 -14.13
N ALA A 16 -20.75 -19.28 -12.97
CA ALA A 16 -21.49 -18.50 -11.97
C ALA A 16 -20.70 -17.30 -11.47
N LEU A 17 -19.44 -17.51 -11.06
CA LEU A 17 -18.57 -16.40 -10.64
C LEU A 17 -18.26 -15.43 -11.79
N ARG A 18 -18.07 -15.94 -13.01
CA ARG A 18 -17.90 -15.08 -14.20
C ARG A 18 -19.16 -14.28 -14.53
N ALA A 19 -20.34 -14.73 -14.12
CA ALA A 19 -21.61 -14.05 -14.35
C ALA A 19 -21.97 -13.03 -13.25
N THR A 20 -21.63 -13.30 -11.98
CA THR A 20 -22.00 -12.44 -10.84
C THR A 20 -20.86 -11.53 -10.36
N GLY A 21 -19.62 -12.01 -10.48
CA GLY A 21 -18.40 -11.37 -10.00
C GLY A 21 -18.30 -11.19 -8.48
N THR A 22 -17.13 -10.77 -8.02
CA THR A 22 -16.84 -10.46 -6.62
C THR A 22 -16.44 -9.00 -6.47
N ARG A 23 -17.11 -8.27 -5.56
CA ARG A 23 -16.74 -6.88 -5.25
C ARG A 23 -15.43 -6.84 -4.46
N VAL A 24 -14.50 -6.03 -4.94
CA VAL A 24 -13.18 -5.82 -4.35
C VAL A 24 -12.85 -4.33 -4.26
N SER A 25 -11.99 -3.96 -3.32
CA SER A 25 -11.38 -2.64 -3.23
C SER A 25 -10.05 -2.63 -4.00
N VAL A 26 -9.90 -1.74 -4.97
CA VAL A 26 -8.67 -1.56 -5.75
C VAL A 26 -7.79 -0.50 -5.07
N VAL A 27 -6.57 -0.86 -4.70
CA VAL A 27 -5.73 -0.06 -3.78
C VAL A 27 -5.10 1.18 -4.42
N GLY A 28 -4.87 1.22 -5.74
CA GLY A 28 -4.25 2.39 -6.39
C GLY A 28 -5.17 3.60 -6.43
N SER A 29 -6.32 3.45 -7.07
CA SER A 29 -7.34 4.48 -7.23
C SER A 29 -8.31 4.55 -6.04
N PHE A 30 -8.36 3.54 -5.17
CA PHE A 30 -9.32 3.42 -4.07
C PHE A 30 -10.78 3.41 -4.55
N VAL A 31 -11.02 2.71 -5.65
CA VAL A 31 -12.36 2.44 -6.18
C VAL A 31 -12.80 1.02 -5.88
N GLY A 32 -14.11 0.78 -5.89
CA GLY A 32 -14.65 -0.57 -5.89
C GLY A 32 -14.70 -1.12 -7.33
N ALA A 33 -14.42 -2.40 -7.49
CA ALA A 33 -14.57 -3.13 -8.76
C ALA A 33 -15.23 -4.47 -8.53
N THR A 34 -15.97 -4.98 -9.51
CA THR A 34 -16.61 -6.30 -9.52
C THR A 34 -15.83 -7.21 -10.47
N LEU A 35 -15.02 -8.11 -9.95
CA LEU A 35 -14.13 -8.94 -10.78
C LEU A 35 -14.75 -10.30 -11.14
N PRO A 36 -14.51 -10.81 -12.36
CA PRO A 36 -13.68 -10.23 -13.42
C PRO A 36 -14.42 -9.21 -14.32
N LEU A 37 -15.70 -8.93 -14.06
CA LEU A 37 -16.58 -8.14 -14.93
C LEU A 37 -16.04 -6.74 -15.27
N ASP A 38 -15.48 -6.04 -14.29
CA ASP A 38 -15.08 -4.65 -14.42
C ASP A 38 -13.66 -4.45 -15.00
N ILE A 39 -12.93 -5.52 -15.34
CA ILE A 39 -11.53 -5.41 -15.85
C ILE A 39 -11.44 -4.48 -17.07
N GLY A 40 -12.44 -4.53 -17.97
CA GLY A 40 -12.47 -3.68 -19.15
C GLY A 40 -12.50 -2.18 -18.85
N SER A 41 -12.97 -1.77 -17.67
CA SER A 41 -12.97 -0.36 -17.25
C SER A 41 -11.59 0.16 -16.84
N PHE A 42 -10.67 -0.75 -16.50
CA PHE A 42 -9.29 -0.46 -16.08
C PHE A 42 -8.28 -0.61 -17.21
N VAL A 43 -8.68 -1.10 -18.39
CA VAL A 43 -7.79 -1.29 -19.54
C VAL A 43 -8.35 -0.57 -20.75
N ARG A 44 -7.62 0.44 -21.23
CA ARG A 44 -7.99 1.24 -22.40
C ARG A 44 -6.84 1.26 -23.39
N ASP A 45 -7.12 0.89 -24.64
CA ASP A 45 -6.13 0.90 -25.72
C ASP A 45 -4.84 0.12 -25.36
N GLY A 46 -5.00 -0.99 -24.62
CA GLY A 46 -3.88 -1.82 -24.14
C GLY A 46 -3.14 -1.28 -22.91
N VAL A 47 -3.57 -0.15 -22.35
CA VAL A 47 -2.96 0.50 -21.17
C VAL A 47 -3.85 0.34 -19.94
N CYS A 48 -3.25 0.00 -18.81
CA CYS A 48 -3.95 0.05 -17.52
C CYS A 48 -4.11 1.50 -17.05
N VAL A 49 -5.34 1.89 -16.72
CA VAL A 49 -5.74 3.26 -16.37
C VAL A 49 -6.58 3.30 -15.10
N ASP A 50 -6.56 4.44 -14.43
CA ASP A 50 -7.53 4.78 -13.38
C ASP A 50 -8.89 5.05 -14.05
N PRO A 51 -9.97 4.36 -13.66
CA PRO A 51 -11.26 4.47 -14.33
C PRO A 51 -11.92 5.85 -14.16
N ARG A 52 -11.46 6.68 -13.21
CA ARG A 52 -12.06 7.99 -12.91
C ARG A 52 -11.59 9.10 -13.84
N ASN A 53 -10.37 9.01 -14.33
CA ASN A 53 -9.73 10.07 -15.11
C ASN A 53 -8.95 9.55 -16.34
N HIS A 54 -8.90 8.23 -16.53
CA HIS A 54 -8.21 7.53 -17.61
C HIS A 54 -6.69 7.76 -17.66
N THR A 55 -6.09 8.25 -16.58
CA THR A 55 -4.63 8.35 -16.52
C THR A 55 -4.04 6.95 -16.32
N PRO A 56 -2.94 6.61 -17.01
CA PRO A 56 -1.95 5.67 -16.52
C PRO A 56 -1.94 5.29 -15.03
N MET A 57 -2.18 4.01 -14.69
CA MET A 57 -2.21 3.58 -13.28
C MET A 57 -1.78 2.11 -13.06
N GLU A 58 -0.47 1.85 -12.98
CA GLU A 58 0.04 0.49 -12.73
C GLU A 58 -0.26 -0.04 -11.33
N MET A 59 -0.55 0.83 -10.35
CA MET A 59 -1.00 0.40 -9.03
C MET A 59 -2.35 -0.33 -9.08
N ASP A 60 -3.27 0.10 -9.94
CA ASP A 60 -4.55 -0.57 -10.14
C ASP A 60 -4.33 -1.91 -10.84
N ALA A 61 -3.46 -1.95 -11.86
CA ALA A 61 -3.09 -3.19 -12.53
C ALA A 61 -2.58 -4.23 -11.52
N TYR A 62 -1.66 -3.82 -10.63
CA TYR A 62 -1.12 -4.70 -9.59
C TYR A 62 -2.20 -5.17 -8.62
N SER A 63 -3.04 -4.26 -8.11
CA SER A 63 -4.13 -4.61 -7.21
C SER A 63 -5.13 -5.59 -7.83
N LEU A 64 -5.51 -5.37 -9.10
CA LEU A 64 -6.40 -6.26 -9.85
C LEU A 64 -5.77 -7.63 -10.08
N TYR A 65 -4.48 -7.66 -10.43
CA TYR A 65 -3.73 -8.89 -10.63
C TYR A 65 -3.73 -9.76 -9.38
N LEU A 66 -3.44 -9.16 -8.22
CA LEU A 66 -3.46 -9.85 -6.92
C LEU A 66 -4.88 -10.31 -6.56
N ALA A 67 -5.91 -9.47 -6.78
CA ALA A 67 -7.30 -9.84 -6.52
C ALA A 67 -7.72 -11.06 -7.33
N LEU A 68 -7.38 -11.10 -8.62
CA LEU A 68 -7.67 -12.25 -9.47
C LEU A 68 -6.97 -13.50 -8.96
N LYS A 69 -5.70 -13.42 -8.53
CA LYS A 69 -5.02 -14.57 -7.90
C LYS A 69 -5.75 -15.06 -6.67
N ALA A 70 -6.19 -14.17 -5.79
CA ALA A 70 -6.98 -14.54 -4.62
C ALA A 70 -8.28 -15.25 -5.02
N LEU A 71 -9.02 -14.71 -5.99
CA LEU A 71 -10.27 -15.31 -6.46
C LEU A 71 -10.08 -16.66 -7.17
N GLU A 72 -8.98 -16.84 -7.92
CA GLU A 72 -8.64 -18.14 -8.52
C GLU A 72 -8.52 -19.22 -7.42
N GLN A 73 -7.92 -18.85 -6.30
CA GLN A 73 -7.68 -19.76 -5.16
C GLN A 73 -8.96 -20.05 -4.40
N LEU A 74 -9.73 -19.01 -4.08
CA LEU A 74 -10.98 -19.12 -3.35
C LEU A 74 -12.00 -20.01 -4.08
N HIS A 75 -12.08 -19.88 -5.40
CA HIS A 75 -13.14 -20.51 -6.18
C HIS A 75 -12.65 -21.69 -7.05
N GLY A 76 -11.34 -21.96 -7.11
CA GLY A 76 -10.77 -23.02 -7.95
C GLY A 76 -10.96 -22.77 -9.45
N VAL A 77 -11.05 -21.50 -9.85
CA VAL A 77 -11.24 -21.07 -11.24
C VAL A 77 -9.95 -20.49 -11.79
N SER A 78 -9.77 -20.45 -13.10
CA SER A 78 -8.64 -19.73 -13.70
C SER A 78 -9.07 -18.38 -14.28
N PHE A 79 -8.34 -17.35 -13.90
CA PHE A 79 -8.30 -15.99 -14.43
C PHE A 79 -6.96 -15.70 -15.12
N ARG A 80 -6.25 -16.75 -15.61
CA ARG A 80 -4.94 -16.61 -16.25
C ARG A 80 -4.98 -15.68 -17.47
N LYS A 81 -6.08 -15.66 -18.23
CA LYS A 81 -6.24 -14.77 -19.40
C LYS A 81 -6.25 -13.31 -18.97
N GLU A 82 -7.06 -13.00 -17.96
CA GLU A 82 -7.23 -11.69 -17.37
C GLU A 82 -5.92 -11.19 -16.71
N ARG A 83 -5.21 -12.07 -15.98
CA ARG A 83 -3.89 -11.76 -15.43
C ARG A 83 -2.82 -11.54 -16.50
N THR A 84 -2.86 -12.33 -17.57
CA THR A 84 -1.96 -12.15 -18.73
C THR A 84 -2.21 -10.82 -19.42
N LEU A 85 -3.47 -10.40 -19.55
CA LEU A 85 -3.83 -9.09 -20.11
C LEU A 85 -3.19 -7.96 -19.29
N LEU A 86 -3.34 -7.98 -17.96
CA LEU A 86 -2.78 -6.96 -17.07
C LEU A 86 -1.23 -6.92 -17.14
N ALA A 87 -0.58 -8.09 -17.11
CA ALA A 87 0.87 -8.17 -17.22
C ALA A 87 1.40 -7.67 -18.57
N ARG A 88 0.73 -8.03 -19.67
CA ARG A 88 1.08 -7.54 -21.01
C ARG A 88 0.85 -6.03 -21.14
N ALA A 89 -0.24 -5.50 -20.59
CA ALA A 89 -0.51 -4.06 -20.61
C ALA A 89 0.60 -3.26 -19.90
N VAL A 90 1.04 -3.73 -18.73
CA VAL A 90 2.15 -3.11 -17.99
C VAL A 90 3.47 -3.22 -18.76
N MET A 91 3.78 -4.40 -19.32
CA MET A 91 5.01 -4.63 -20.07
C MET A 91 5.05 -3.84 -21.38
N GLN A 92 3.97 -3.85 -22.17
CA GLN A 92 3.87 -3.13 -23.43
C GLN A 92 4.06 -1.64 -23.20
N ARG A 93 3.44 -1.09 -22.15
CA ARG A 93 3.60 0.32 -21.84
C ARG A 93 5.03 0.70 -21.44
N MET A 94 5.77 -0.19 -20.79
CA MET A 94 7.19 0.04 -20.55
C MET A 94 7.95 0.21 -21.87
N LEU A 95 7.64 -0.59 -22.89
CA LEU A 95 8.24 -0.50 -24.22
C LEU A 95 7.82 0.79 -24.93
N ASP A 96 6.54 1.15 -24.85
CA ASP A 96 5.99 2.36 -25.47
C ASP A 96 6.55 3.66 -24.85
N CYS A 97 7.09 3.59 -23.64
CA CYS A 97 7.69 4.71 -22.90
C CYS A 97 9.23 4.64 -22.87
N ASP A 98 9.87 4.24 -23.97
CA ASP A 98 11.34 4.17 -24.08
C ASP A 98 11.99 3.32 -22.97
N GLY A 99 11.38 2.18 -22.66
CA GLY A 99 11.89 1.21 -21.70
C GLY A 99 11.66 1.56 -20.23
N PHE A 100 10.79 2.52 -19.89
CA PHE A 100 10.39 2.78 -18.50
C PHE A 100 9.07 3.55 -18.42
N TRP A 101 8.21 3.23 -17.46
CA TRP A 101 6.89 3.88 -17.37
C TRP A 101 7.01 5.38 -17.10
N SER A 102 6.43 6.18 -17.99
CA SER A 102 6.10 7.58 -17.74
C SER A 102 4.60 7.75 -17.68
N HIS A 103 4.14 8.71 -16.88
CA HIS A 103 2.75 8.84 -16.47
C HIS A 103 2.12 10.13 -16.95
N GLY A 104 2.84 11.25 -16.86
CA GLY A 104 2.27 12.58 -17.11
C GLY A 104 1.01 12.86 -16.30
N ALA A 105 0.81 12.14 -15.18
CA ALA A 105 -0.46 12.08 -14.47
C ALA A 105 -0.84 13.44 -13.89
N TRP A 106 0.17 14.25 -13.55
CA TRP A 106 -0.04 15.55 -12.93
C TRP A 106 0.24 16.73 -13.86
N THR A 107 1.15 16.56 -14.82
CA THR A 107 1.65 17.67 -15.66
C THR A 107 1.31 17.51 -17.14
N GLY A 108 0.77 16.36 -17.54
CA GLY A 108 0.64 15.98 -18.96
C GLY A 108 1.99 15.73 -19.66
N SER A 109 3.11 15.84 -18.94
CA SER A 109 4.44 15.64 -19.52
C SER A 109 4.72 14.15 -19.73
N PRO A 110 5.16 13.73 -20.93
CA PRO A 110 5.56 12.35 -21.18
C PRO A 110 6.87 11.97 -20.47
N ARG A 111 7.51 12.91 -19.75
CA ARG A 111 8.74 12.69 -18.98
C ARG A 111 8.48 12.56 -17.47
N GLU A 112 7.27 12.86 -17.02
CA GLU A 112 6.93 12.73 -15.60
C GLU A 112 6.79 11.26 -15.25
N VAL A 113 7.54 10.82 -14.24
CA VAL A 113 7.48 9.47 -13.70
C VAL A 113 7.07 9.53 -12.24
N HIS A 114 6.11 8.70 -11.85
CA HIS A 114 5.65 8.58 -10.48
C HIS A 114 6.12 7.25 -9.88
N MET A 115 6.96 7.31 -8.84
CA MET A 115 7.73 6.15 -8.41
C MET A 115 6.87 5.04 -7.80
N ARG A 116 5.77 5.34 -7.10
CA ARG A 116 4.85 4.28 -6.62
C ARG A 116 4.19 3.49 -7.75
N PHE A 117 3.95 4.13 -8.89
CA PHE A 117 3.35 3.46 -10.04
C PHE A 117 4.37 2.51 -10.67
N THR A 118 5.61 2.97 -10.85
CA THR A 118 6.71 2.10 -11.32
C THR A 118 7.00 0.94 -10.34
N ALA A 119 6.96 1.18 -9.02
CA ALA A 119 7.13 0.14 -8.01
C ALA A 119 6.04 -0.94 -8.08
N ALA A 120 4.78 -0.54 -8.28
CA ALA A 120 3.69 -1.49 -8.52
C ALA A 120 3.84 -2.25 -9.84
N ALA A 121 4.31 -1.58 -10.91
CA ALA A 121 4.61 -2.22 -12.18
C ALA A 121 5.67 -3.33 -12.04
N ILE A 122 6.78 -3.02 -11.36
CA ILE A 122 7.87 -3.96 -11.09
C ILE A 122 7.38 -5.16 -10.25
N ARG A 123 6.57 -4.92 -9.21
CA ARG A 123 6.00 -5.99 -8.39
C ARG A 123 5.02 -6.86 -9.17
N LEU A 124 4.15 -6.27 -9.99
CA LEU A 124 3.25 -7.03 -10.88
C LEU A 124 4.07 -7.92 -11.82
N LEU A 125 5.10 -7.38 -12.46
CA LEU A 125 5.92 -8.14 -13.40
C LEU A 125 6.70 -9.25 -12.70
N THR A 126 7.16 -9.02 -11.48
CA THR A 126 7.74 -10.07 -10.62
C THR A 126 6.75 -11.20 -10.36
N GLU A 127 5.50 -10.88 -10.02
CA GLU A 127 4.45 -11.88 -9.83
C GLU A 127 4.09 -12.63 -11.11
N ALA A 128 4.00 -11.92 -12.24
CA ALA A 128 3.73 -12.50 -13.53
C ALA A 128 4.88 -13.42 -14.01
N GLN A 129 6.13 -13.10 -13.65
CA GLN A 129 7.26 -14.00 -13.85
C GLN A 129 7.13 -15.26 -12.98
N ALA A 130 6.79 -15.09 -11.70
CA ALA A 130 6.61 -16.21 -10.78
C ALA A 130 5.51 -17.18 -11.27
N ASP A 131 4.46 -16.64 -11.91
CA ASP A 131 3.33 -17.38 -12.48
C ASP A 131 3.54 -17.89 -13.93
N ASP A 132 4.77 -17.77 -14.45
CA ASP A 132 5.17 -18.21 -15.79
C ASP A 132 4.31 -17.57 -16.91
N LEU A 133 4.08 -16.27 -16.82
CA LEU A 133 3.34 -15.48 -17.82
C LEU A 133 4.25 -14.81 -18.87
N GLY A 134 5.48 -15.30 -19.02
CA GLY A 134 6.40 -14.89 -20.08
C GLY A 134 7.10 -13.55 -19.83
N VAL A 135 7.27 -13.15 -18.57
CA VAL A 135 8.02 -11.94 -18.19
C VAL A 135 9.50 -12.28 -18.00
N PRO A 136 10.44 -11.66 -18.74
CA PRO A 136 11.87 -11.90 -18.57
C PRO A 136 12.42 -11.28 -17.27
N ALA A 137 13.29 -12.00 -16.56
CA ALA A 137 13.98 -11.50 -15.36
C ALA A 137 14.71 -10.17 -15.60
N GLN A 138 15.38 -10.08 -16.75
CA GLN A 138 16.18 -8.91 -17.14
C GLN A 138 15.33 -7.63 -17.22
N LEU A 139 14.09 -7.74 -17.68
CA LEU A 139 13.16 -6.60 -17.78
C LEU A 139 12.81 -6.05 -16.39
N ILE A 140 12.56 -6.93 -15.43
CA ILE A 140 12.30 -6.56 -14.02
C ILE A 140 13.53 -5.88 -13.43
N LEU A 141 14.73 -6.44 -13.66
CA LEU A 141 15.98 -5.91 -13.13
C LEU A 141 16.34 -4.54 -13.73
N ASP A 142 16.13 -4.34 -15.03
CA ASP A 142 16.41 -3.07 -15.68
C ASP A 142 15.41 -1.99 -15.27
N GLY A 143 14.12 -2.36 -15.14
CA GLY A 143 13.11 -1.49 -14.55
C GLY A 143 13.46 -1.07 -13.12
N LEU A 144 13.87 -2.02 -12.27
CA LEU A 144 14.29 -1.72 -10.90
C LEU A 144 15.53 -0.82 -10.87
N LYS A 145 16.56 -1.11 -11.68
CA LYS A 145 17.77 -0.24 -11.74
C LYS A 145 17.42 1.20 -12.11
N ARG A 146 16.56 1.39 -13.12
CA ARG A 146 16.13 2.74 -13.53
C ARG A 146 15.28 3.42 -12.46
N HIS A 147 14.40 2.68 -11.79
CA HIS A 147 13.63 3.18 -10.63
C HIS A 147 14.56 3.68 -9.51
N LEU A 148 15.58 2.90 -9.14
CA LEU A 148 16.53 3.27 -8.09
C LEU A 148 17.44 4.45 -8.48
N GLY A 149 17.56 4.74 -9.78
CA GLY A 149 18.21 5.96 -10.28
C GLY A 149 17.51 7.25 -9.85
N TYR A 150 16.21 7.20 -9.52
CA TYR A 150 15.48 8.30 -8.91
C TYR A 150 15.71 8.31 -7.40
N SER A 151 16.92 8.68 -7.02
CA SER A 151 17.33 8.79 -5.63
C SER A 151 18.32 9.94 -5.42
N GLU A 152 18.47 10.35 -4.17
CA GLU A 152 19.53 11.25 -3.75
C GLU A 152 20.13 10.83 -2.41
N LYS A 153 21.26 11.44 -2.03
CA LYS A 153 21.87 11.21 -0.72
C LYS A 153 21.31 12.18 0.31
N LEU A 154 20.93 11.63 1.46
CA LEU A 154 20.68 12.42 2.66
C LEU A 154 21.97 12.54 3.49
N THR A 155 21.87 13.18 4.66
CA THR A 155 22.96 13.15 5.65
C THR A 155 23.35 11.72 6.01
N GLU A 156 22.38 10.81 6.06
CA GLU A 156 22.61 9.38 6.21
C GLU A 156 21.79 8.62 5.15
N GLY A 157 22.47 7.78 4.37
CA GLY A 157 21.79 6.88 3.45
C GLY A 157 21.31 7.50 2.14
N THR A 158 20.51 6.73 1.41
CA THR A 158 19.95 7.07 0.09
C THR A 158 18.44 7.23 0.21
N TRP A 159 17.90 8.34 -0.26
CA TRP A 159 16.47 8.57 -0.31
C TRP A 159 15.93 8.38 -1.72
N PHE A 160 15.03 7.42 -1.89
CA PHE A 160 14.27 7.23 -3.13
C PHE A 160 13.19 8.30 -3.27
N LEU A 161 13.16 8.96 -4.42
CA LEU A 161 12.29 10.09 -4.72
C LEU A 161 10.84 9.63 -4.93
N HIS A 162 9.89 10.54 -4.73
CA HIS A 162 8.48 10.34 -5.02
C HIS A 162 8.20 10.34 -6.52
N ASP A 163 8.77 11.31 -7.21
CA ASP A 163 8.56 11.56 -8.62
C ASP A 163 9.82 12.12 -9.29
N SER A 164 9.82 12.12 -10.62
CA SER A 164 10.92 12.69 -11.40
C SER A 164 11.04 14.21 -11.28
N LEU A 165 9.98 14.93 -10.88
CA LEU A 165 9.95 16.39 -10.79
C LEU A 165 10.78 16.92 -9.62
N GLU A 166 11.10 16.07 -8.65
CA GLU A 166 12.06 16.37 -7.58
C GLU A 166 13.52 16.44 -8.06
N VAL A 167 13.79 16.05 -9.31
CA VAL A 167 15.09 16.25 -9.96
C VAL A 167 15.08 17.57 -10.73
N SER A 168 16.07 18.42 -10.50
CA SER A 168 16.17 19.78 -11.09
C SER A 168 16.22 19.81 -12.62
N GLU A 169 16.49 18.68 -13.26
CA GLU A 169 16.72 18.55 -14.70
C GLU A 169 15.43 18.43 -15.53
N THR A 170 14.28 18.20 -14.89
CA THR A 170 13.04 17.95 -15.65
C THR A 170 12.44 19.18 -16.32
N GLN A 171 12.77 20.40 -15.87
CA GLN A 171 12.21 21.68 -16.34
C GLN A 171 10.67 21.75 -16.35
N VAL A 172 9.99 20.80 -15.71
CA VAL A 172 8.54 20.75 -15.59
C VAL A 172 8.14 21.30 -14.23
N ALA A 173 7.21 22.25 -14.21
CA ALA A 173 6.72 22.82 -12.95
C ALA A 173 5.97 21.75 -12.14
N HIS A 174 6.30 21.65 -10.86
CA HIS A 174 5.60 20.77 -9.94
C HIS A 174 4.13 21.23 -9.77
N PRO A 175 3.14 20.31 -9.81
CA PRO A 175 1.71 20.65 -9.74
C PRO A 175 1.29 21.29 -8.40
N TYR A 176 2.04 20.99 -7.33
CA TYR A 176 1.84 21.56 -6.00
C TYR A 176 2.88 22.62 -5.68
N THR A 177 2.53 23.56 -4.80
CA THR A 177 3.50 24.51 -4.24
C THR A 177 4.51 23.77 -3.36
N VAL A 178 5.69 23.48 -3.91
CA VAL A 178 6.82 22.92 -3.18
C VAL A 178 7.49 24.04 -2.40
N SER A 179 7.68 23.85 -1.09
CA SER A 179 8.56 24.75 -0.34
C SER A 179 9.95 24.16 -0.27
N SER A 180 10.90 24.90 -0.82
CA SER A 180 12.32 24.60 -0.69
C SER A 180 12.67 24.33 0.77
N ASN A 181 13.15 23.13 1.07
CA ASN A 181 13.78 22.80 2.33
C ASN A 181 14.96 21.85 2.12
N ARG A 182 15.81 21.74 3.13
CA ARG A 182 17.01 20.87 3.12
C ARG A 182 16.96 19.91 4.30
N ALA A 183 15.77 19.46 4.66
CA ALA A 183 15.58 18.58 5.81
C ALA A 183 16.41 17.31 5.60
N PHE A 184 17.11 16.87 6.66
CA PHE A 184 17.96 15.67 6.61
C PHE A 184 19.05 15.71 5.51
N GLY A 185 19.48 16.90 5.09
CA GLY A 185 20.51 17.05 4.05
C GLY A 185 20.00 16.95 2.62
N SER A 186 18.68 16.87 2.41
CA SER A 186 18.06 16.79 1.08
C SER A 186 18.30 18.03 0.21
N SER A 187 18.12 17.83 -1.09
CA SER A 187 18.04 18.89 -2.08
C SER A 187 16.77 19.75 -1.89
N PRO A 188 16.79 21.03 -2.32
CA PRO A 188 15.65 21.94 -2.20
C PRO A 188 14.34 21.47 -2.85
N LEU A 189 14.43 20.61 -3.87
CA LEU A 189 13.27 20.15 -4.62
C LEU A 189 12.68 18.85 -4.05
N ASN A 190 13.42 18.17 -3.18
CA ASN A 190 12.97 16.93 -2.56
C ASN A 190 11.76 17.19 -1.66
N CYS A 191 10.70 16.45 -1.90
CA CYS A 191 9.46 16.46 -1.15
C CYS A 191 9.51 15.60 0.11
N LEU A 192 10.47 14.67 0.16
CA LEU A 192 10.71 13.69 1.21
C LEU A 192 9.43 12.91 1.50
N VAL A 193 8.94 12.16 0.52
CA VAL A 193 7.66 11.42 0.63
C VAL A 193 7.90 10.03 1.21
N LEU A 194 7.51 9.84 2.48
CA LEU A 194 7.82 8.65 3.29
C LEU A 194 7.27 7.36 2.69
N ASN A 195 5.99 7.34 2.31
CA ASN A 195 5.36 6.13 1.79
C ASN A 195 6.03 5.66 0.49
N THR A 196 6.46 6.56 -0.39
CA THR A 196 7.16 6.16 -1.63
C THR A 196 8.53 5.56 -1.32
N HIS A 197 9.27 6.15 -0.38
CA HIS A 197 10.54 5.59 0.06
C HIS A 197 10.38 4.17 0.64
N ALA A 198 9.40 3.96 1.52
CA ALA A 198 9.09 2.66 2.09
C ALA A 198 8.65 1.64 1.01
N ASP A 199 7.83 2.07 0.05
CA ASP A 199 7.36 1.24 -1.07
C ASP A 199 8.50 0.82 -2.01
N THR A 200 9.49 1.70 -2.25
CA THR A 200 10.70 1.37 -3.00
C THR A 200 11.55 0.34 -2.25
N LEU A 201 11.80 0.54 -0.95
CA LEU A 201 12.54 -0.45 -0.13
C LEU A 201 11.87 -1.82 -0.16
N LEU A 202 10.54 -1.84 -0.01
CA LEU A 202 9.74 -3.05 -0.11
C LEU A 202 9.87 -3.68 -1.50
N THR A 203 9.87 -2.89 -2.57
CA THR A 203 10.03 -3.39 -3.95
C THR A 203 11.40 -4.02 -4.19
N ILE A 204 12.48 -3.46 -3.62
CA ILE A 204 13.82 -4.08 -3.71
C ILE A 204 13.80 -5.45 -3.04
N LEU A 205 13.31 -5.53 -1.80
CA LEU A 205 13.16 -6.79 -1.06
C LEU A 205 12.30 -7.79 -1.84
N TYR A 206 11.21 -7.32 -2.41
CA TYR A 206 10.29 -8.11 -3.22
C TYR A 206 10.98 -8.78 -4.39
N VAL A 207 11.73 -8.01 -5.20
CA VAL A 207 12.45 -8.56 -6.36
C VAL A 207 13.53 -9.54 -5.90
N LEU A 208 14.32 -9.19 -4.88
CA LEU A 208 15.40 -10.05 -4.37
C LEU A 208 14.93 -11.43 -3.90
N THR A 209 13.69 -11.49 -3.39
CA THR A 209 13.11 -12.68 -2.74
C THR A 209 12.20 -13.48 -3.66
N ARG A 210 11.55 -12.86 -4.64
CA ARG A 210 10.47 -13.49 -5.42
C ARG A 210 10.74 -13.58 -6.92
N ALA A 211 11.60 -12.72 -7.48
CA ALA A 211 11.90 -12.83 -8.90
C ALA A 211 12.74 -14.09 -9.18
N LYS A 212 12.37 -14.81 -10.25
CA LYS A 212 13.14 -15.96 -10.74
C LYS A 212 14.42 -15.43 -11.40
N ASP A 213 15.52 -16.15 -11.23
CA ASP A 213 16.80 -15.90 -11.89
C ASP A 213 17.44 -14.52 -11.58
N VAL A 214 17.23 -13.99 -10.37
CA VAL A 214 18.05 -12.88 -9.86
C VAL A 214 19.46 -13.42 -9.64
N GLY A 215 20.37 -13.16 -10.59
CA GLY A 215 21.76 -13.58 -10.48
C GLY A 215 22.50 -12.89 -9.33
N GLU A 216 23.60 -13.49 -8.87
CA GLU A 216 24.40 -12.97 -7.75
C GLU A 216 24.87 -11.53 -7.97
N GLN A 217 25.29 -11.20 -9.19
CA GLN A 217 25.70 -9.84 -9.54
C GLN A 217 24.58 -8.80 -9.35
N ALA A 218 23.33 -9.17 -9.64
CA ALA A 218 22.19 -8.29 -9.40
C ALA A 218 21.98 -8.09 -7.89
N ARG A 219 22.07 -9.16 -7.09
CA ARG A 219 22.00 -9.07 -5.61
C ARG A 219 23.08 -8.14 -5.06
N LEU A 220 24.34 -8.33 -5.47
CA LEU A 220 25.46 -7.49 -5.05
C LEU A 220 25.27 -6.01 -5.41
N SER A 221 24.55 -5.70 -6.50
CA SER A 221 24.25 -4.32 -6.87
C SER A 221 23.08 -3.70 -6.09
N LEU A 222 22.07 -4.50 -5.72
CA LEU A 222 20.85 -4.04 -5.06
C LEU A 222 21.00 -3.90 -3.54
N MET A 223 21.76 -4.80 -2.92
CA MET A 223 21.94 -4.84 -1.47
C MET A 223 22.52 -3.53 -0.89
N PRO A 224 23.56 -2.90 -1.48
CA PRO A 224 24.05 -1.62 -0.99
C PRO A 224 23.00 -0.49 -1.05
N MET A 225 22.15 -0.49 -2.09
CA MET A 225 21.07 0.50 -2.22
C MET A 225 20.00 0.29 -1.16
N LEU A 226 19.62 -0.98 -0.89
CA LEU A 226 18.69 -1.32 0.17
C LEU A 226 19.23 -0.92 1.55
N THR A 227 20.45 -1.31 1.89
CA THR A 227 21.10 -0.95 3.16
C THR A 227 21.19 0.57 3.32
N SER A 228 21.60 1.28 2.27
CA SER A 228 21.66 2.73 2.28
C SER A 228 20.28 3.37 2.43
N GLY A 229 19.25 2.80 1.82
CA GLY A 229 17.88 3.28 1.98
C GLY A 229 17.31 3.04 3.37
N LEU A 230 17.56 1.88 3.98
CA LEU A 230 17.16 1.60 5.37
C LEU A 230 17.82 2.57 6.36
N ALA A 231 19.08 2.96 6.13
CA ALA A 231 19.75 3.97 6.93
C ALA A 231 19.04 5.34 6.83
N ALA A 232 18.63 5.75 5.62
CA ALA A 232 17.85 6.97 5.43
C ALA A 232 16.48 6.89 6.12
N LEU A 233 15.78 5.75 6.01
CA LEU A 233 14.51 5.53 6.72
C LEU A 233 14.69 5.66 8.23
N LYS A 234 15.74 5.03 8.78
CA LYS A 234 16.05 5.10 10.22
C LYS A 234 16.28 6.54 10.67
N LEU A 235 17.05 7.32 9.92
CA LEU A 235 17.28 8.75 10.20
C LEU A 235 15.95 9.53 10.28
N VAL A 236 15.05 9.36 9.31
CA VAL A 236 13.83 10.17 9.24
C VAL A 236 12.74 9.75 10.22
N LEU A 237 12.75 8.49 10.69
CA LEU A 237 11.78 7.98 11.67
C LEU A 237 12.15 8.31 13.12
N GLN A 238 13.34 8.86 13.37
CA GLN A 238 13.74 9.29 14.72
C GLN A 238 12.78 10.35 15.27
N THR A 239 12.38 10.17 16.53
CA THR A 239 11.46 11.11 17.19
C THR A 239 12.19 12.40 17.56
N ARG A 240 11.62 13.54 17.18
CA ARG A 240 12.12 14.85 17.57
C ARG A 240 11.73 15.16 19.03
N THR A 241 12.66 15.68 19.83
CA THR A 241 12.48 15.85 21.29
C THR A 241 12.60 17.29 21.81
N GLY A 242 12.88 18.27 20.96
CA GLY A 242 13.09 19.67 21.37
C GLY A 242 11.83 20.41 21.85
N ILE A 243 12.01 21.46 22.66
CA ILE A 243 10.92 22.27 23.23
C ILE A 243 10.01 22.87 22.15
N SER A 244 10.59 23.51 21.12
CA SER A 244 9.83 24.09 20.01
C SER A 244 8.98 23.05 19.28
N TRP A 245 9.50 21.82 19.15
CA TRP A 245 8.76 20.71 18.57
C TRP A 245 7.58 20.31 19.45
N ARG A 246 7.80 20.14 20.76
CA ARG A 246 6.72 19.78 21.70
C ARG A 246 5.56 20.77 21.69
N ILE A 247 5.88 22.07 21.65
CA ILE A 247 4.87 23.15 21.55
C ILE A 247 4.11 23.03 20.23
N PHE A 248 4.84 22.95 19.11
CA PHE A 248 4.23 22.84 17.78
C PHE A 248 3.36 21.59 17.66
N SER A 249 3.86 20.42 18.04
CA SER A 249 3.14 19.14 17.91
C SER A 249 1.89 19.09 18.77
N SER A 250 1.91 19.68 19.98
CA SER A 250 0.74 19.78 20.86
C SER A 250 -0.35 20.68 20.26
N PHE A 251 0.07 21.85 19.72
CA PHE A 251 -0.85 22.75 19.04
C PHE A 251 -1.44 22.11 17.76
N ASP A 252 -0.60 21.49 16.93
CA ASP A 252 -1.01 20.81 15.71
C ASP A 252 -1.98 19.66 16.00
N SER A 253 -1.72 18.85 17.03
CA SER A 253 -2.64 17.80 17.50
C SER A 253 -4.01 18.37 17.90
N THR A 254 -4.03 19.51 18.59
CA THR A 254 -5.28 20.20 18.98
C THR A 254 -6.05 20.68 17.75
N VAL A 255 -5.37 21.30 16.78
CA VAL A 255 -6.00 21.81 15.55
C VAL A 255 -6.51 20.65 14.68
N ARG A 256 -5.74 19.58 14.50
CA ARG A 256 -6.19 18.37 13.80
C ARG A 256 -7.40 17.75 14.48
N THR A 257 -7.39 17.64 15.81
CA THR A 257 -8.52 17.11 16.59
C THR A 257 -9.78 17.94 16.37
N ALA A 258 -9.67 19.27 16.40
CA ALA A 258 -10.77 20.18 16.11
C ALA A 258 -11.29 20.00 14.68
N LEU A 259 -10.37 19.90 13.69
CA LEU A 259 -10.72 19.65 12.30
C LEU A 259 -11.46 18.32 12.12
N PHE A 260 -10.95 17.22 12.66
CA PHE A 260 -11.57 15.91 12.45
C PHE A 260 -12.94 15.76 13.13
N ARG A 261 -13.20 16.48 14.23
CA ARG A 261 -14.55 16.59 14.81
C ARG A 261 -15.57 17.19 13.83
N THR A 262 -15.14 18.08 12.93
CA THR A 262 -16.06 18.69 11.94
C THR A 262 -16.61 17.69 10.93
N TYR A 263 -15.92 16.56 10.69
CA TYR A 263 -16.39 15.52 9.75
C TYR A 263 -17.55 14.69 10.28
N LYS A 264 -17.84 14.75 11.58
CA LYS A 264 -18.97 14.02 12.19
C LYS A 264 -20.32 14.72 11.95
N SER A 265 -20.34 16.02 11.62
CA SER A 265 -21.57 16.81 11.54
C SER A 265 -21.46 17.98 10.56
N ASP A 266 -22.45 18.10 9.67
CA ASP A 266 -22.53 19.13 8.62
C ASP A 266 -23.06 20.50 9.07
N SER A 267 -23.01 20.79 10.38
CA SER A 267 -23.44 22.10 10.89
C SER A 267 -22.69 23.26 10.21
N SER A 268 -23.36 24.40 10.03
CA SER A 268 -22.75 25.61 9.45
C SER A 268 -21.52 26.06 10.24
N PHE A 269 -21.55 25.90 11.56
CA PHE A 269 -20.42 26.20 12.45
C PHE A 269 -19.22 25.30 12.18
N ASN A 270 -19.42 23.98 12.04
CA ASN A 270 -18.34 23.04 11.70
C ASN A 270 -17.75 23.33 10.32
N ARG A 271 -18.58 23.68 9.33
CA ARG A 271 -18.12 24.09 8.01
C ARG A 271 -17.25 25.34 8.07
N LEU A 272 -17.61 26.31 8.91
CA LEU A 272 -16.80 27.51 9.13
C LEU A 272 -15.45 27.17 9.79
N ILE A 273 -15.44 26.36 10.85
CA ILE A 273 -14.21 25.90 11.53
C ILE A 273 -13.29 25.18 10.55
N LYS A 274 -13.83 24.20 9.80
CA LYS A 274 -13.08 23.45 8.78
C LYS A 274 -12.45 24.41 7.77
N LYS A 275 -13.22 25.34 7.23
CA LYS A 275 -12.73 26.35 6.27
C LYS A 275 -11.63 27.23 6.86
N LEU A 276 -11.77 27.67 8.11
CA LEU A 276 -10.79 28.51 8.79
C LEU A 276 -9.46 27.76 8.99
N ILE A 277 -9.53 26.53 9.50
CA ILE A 277 -8.36 25.69 9.72
C ILE A 277 -7.64 25.41 8.40
N LEU A 278 -8.37 24.95 7.37
CA LEU A 278 -7.79 24.63 6.06
C LEU A 278 -7.16 25.85 5.38
N ARG A 279 -7.81 27.01 5.46
CA ARG A 279 -7.35 28.23 4.78
C ARG A 279 -6.24 28.97 5.52
N LEU A 280 -6.25 28.97 6.85
CA LEU A 280 -5.30 29.78 7.64
C LEU A 280 -4.20 28.93 8.26
N TYR A 281 -4.57 27.82 8.92
CA TYR A 281 -3.60 27.04 9.69
C TYR A 281 -2.70 26.20 8.79
N PHE A 282 -3.23 25.46 7.82
CA PHE A 282 -2.40 24.55 7.02
C PHE A 282 -1.30 25.24 6.18
N PRO A 283 -1.53 26.42 5.57
CA PRO A 283 -0.45 27.19 4.96
C PRO A 283 0.63 27.63 5.95
N LEU A 284 0.26 27.97 7.19
CA LEU A 284 1.22 28.30 8.26
C LEU A 284 1.97 27.04 8.74
N ARG A 285 1.24 25.94 8.96
CA ARG A 285 1.75 24.63 9.38
C ARG A 285 2.85 24.16 8.44
N HIS A 286 2.64 24.31 7.13
CA HIS A 286 3.63 24.01 6.11
C HIS A 286 4.98 24.69 6.36
N ARG A 287 4.96 26.01 6.61
CA ARG A 287 6.16 26.81 6.92
C ARG A 287 6.83 26.43 8.24
N LEU A 288 6.05 25.98 9.22
CA LEU A 288 6.59 25.51 10.50
C LEU A 288 7.28 24.16 10.33
N ARG A 289 6.68 23.26 9.54
CA ARG A 289 7.22 21.92 9.27
C ARG A 289 8.53 21.94 8.49
N SER A 290 8.71 22.87 7.56
CA SER A 290 10.01 23.02 6.87
C SER A 290 11.16 23.42 7.80
N ARG A 291 10.87 24.03 8.97
CA ARG A 291 11.88 24.37 9.99
C ARG A 291 12.00 23.32 11.09
N LEU A 292 10.96 22.52 11.29
CA LEU A 292 10.88 21.46 12.29
C LEU A 292 10.50 20.14 11.60
N PRO A 293 11.36 19.60 10.71
CA PRO A 293 11.03 18.42 9.95
C PRO A 293 10.90 17.21 10.88
N ALA A 294 9.79 16.50 10.72
CA ALA A 294 9.47 15.24 11.37
C ALA A 294 8.28 14.60 10.66
N PHE A 295 8.34 13.28 10.47
CA PHE A 295 7.22 12.50 9.96
C PHE A 295 6.30 12.02 11.08
N ALA A 296 6.87 11.53 12.18
CA ALA A 296 6.14 10.97 13.29
C ALA A 296 5.82 12.02 14.37
N PHE A 297 4.54 12.19 14.68
CA PHE A 297 4.07 13.06 15.75
C PHE A 297 3.88 12.28 17.07
N PRO A 298 4.07 12.92 18.24
CA PRO A 298 3.91 12.26 19.53
C PRO A 298 2.53 11.66 19.80
N ASP A 299 1.47 12.19 19.17
CA ASP A 299 0.10 11.71 19.28
C ASP A 299 -0.20 10.50 18.36
N GLY A 300 0.77 10.06 17.56
CA GLY A 300 0.65 8.92 16.65
C GLY A 300 0.33 9.29 15.20
N TYR A 301 0.07 10.56 14.88
CA TYR A 301 -0.08 10.97 13.48
C TYR A 301 1.25 10.83 12.73
N THR A 302 1.19 10.29 11.52
CA THR A 302 2.35 10.12 10.63
C THR A 302 2.12 10.87 9.34
N GLU A 303 2.99 11.81 9.06
CA GLU A 303 2.92 12.67 7.88
C GLU A 303 3.40 11.97 6.61
N ARG A 304 2.81 12.35 5.46
CA ARG A 304 3.22 11.83 4.15
C ARG A 304 4.60 12.34 3.71
N ASP A 305 4.79 13.65 3.75
CA ASP A 305 5.89 14.37 3.10
C ASP A 305 6.43 15.47 4.03
N ILE A 306 7.52 16.16 3.67
CA ILE A 306 8.01 17.35 4.40
C ILE A 306 7.73 18.66 3.65
N SER A 307 7.74 18.64 2.32
CA SER A 307 7.85 19.84 1.48
C SER A 307 6.59 20.19 0.68
N LEU A 308 5.56 19.35 0.69
CA LEU A 308 4.33 19.59 -0.07
C LEU A 308 3.31 20.37 0.75
N LEU A 309 2.73 21.39 0.12
CA LEU A 309 1.59 22.09 0.67
C LEU A 309 0.33 21.22 0.51
N GLY A 310 -0.37 20.93 1.60
CA GLY A 310 -1.67 20.27 1.54
C GLY A 310 -2.12 19.61 2.84
N THR A 311 -3.28 18.99 2.76
CA THR A 311 -3.88 18.18 3.83
C THR A 311 -4.11 16.76 3.31
N ALA A 312 -3.02 16.04 3.08
CA ALA A 312 -3.04 14.67 2.57
C ALA A 312 -3.17 13.67 3.76
N PHE A 313 -4.11 13.90 4.66
CA PHE A 313 -4.23 13.16 5.93
C PHE A 313 -4.42 11.66 5.71
N GLU A 314 -5.07 11.29 4.62
CA GLU A 314 -5.33 9.92 4.24
C GLU A 314 -4.06 9.09 4.07
N TYR A 315 -2.92 9.73 3.76
CA TYR A 315 -1.64 9.06 3.62
C TYR A 315 -1.04 8.65 4.96
N HIS A 316 -1.63 9.07 6.08
CA HIS A 316 -1.34 8.47 7.37
C HIS A 316 -1.47 6.95 7.29
N LEU A 317 -2.61 6.42 6.80
CA LEU A 317 -2.81 4.98 6.69
C LEU A 317 -1.89 4.34 5.64
N VAL A 318 -1.61 5.03 4.54
CA VAL A 318 -0.67 4.53 3.51
C VAL A 318 0.73 4.34 4.09
N ASN A 319 1.21 5.31 4.88
CA ASN A 319 2.50 5.19 5.59
C ASN A 319 2.49 4.01 6.55
N LEU A 320 1.45 3.87 7.38
CA LEU A 320 1.39 2.76 8.33
C LEU A 320 1.40 1.41 7.60
N TYR A 321 0.60 1.27 6.54
CA TYR A 321 0.53 0.08 5.71
C TYR A 321 1.90 -0.29 5.11
N ASP A 322 2.57 0.65 4.43
CA ASP A 322 3.86 0.38 3.80
C ASP A 322 4.94 0.04 4.84
N LEU A 323 4.95 0.73 5.99
CA LEU A 323 5.86 0.45 7.10
C LEU A 323 5.57 -0.91 7.76
N SER A 324 4.30 -1.31 7.90
CA SER A 324 3.95 -2.63 8.44
C SER A 324 4.44 -3.75 7.53
N ARG A 325 4.26 -3.62 6.22
CA ARG A 325 4.75 -4.60 5.23
C ARG A 325 6.27 -4.68 5.21
N LEU A 326 6.94 -3.53 5.25
CA LEU A 326 8.40 -3.49 5.35
C LEU A 326 8.88 -4.16 6.64
N THR A 327 8.22 -3.91 7.77
CA THR A 327 8.57 -4.52 9.07
C THR A 327 8.45 -6.04 9.02
N VAL A 328 7.41 -6.57 8.38
CA VAL A 328 7.24 -8.01 8.15
C VAL A 328 8.45 -8.58 7.40
N GLU A 329 8.85 -7.98 6.27
CA GLU A 329 9.99 -8.46 5.48
C GLU A 329 11.31 -8.34 6.27
N LEU A 330 11.55 -7.22 6.97
CA LEU A 330 12.77 -7.03 7.78
C LEU A 330 12.91 -8.06 8.91
N LYS A 331 11.80 -8.52 9.49
CA LYS A 331 11.83 -9.57 10.52
C LYS A 331 12.10 -10.96 9.93
N ARG A 332 11.73 -11.19 8.66
CA ARG A 332 11.94 -12.47 7.97
C ARG A 332 13.34 -12.62 7.37
N HIS A 333 13.97 -11.51 6.99
CA HIS A 333 15.27 -11.54 6.31
C HIS A 333 16.42 -11.19 7.26
N VAL A 334 17.07 -12.22 7.82
CA VAL A 334 18.17 -12.11 8.80
C VAL A 334 19.29 -11.15 8.34
N GLN A 335 19.63 -11.16 7.05
CA GLN A 335 20.68 -10.30 6.49
C GLN A 335 20.36 -8.79 6.55
N MET A 336 19.07 -8.45 6.67
CA MET A 336 18.57 -7.06 6.70
C MET A 336 18.01 -6.69 8.08
N HIS A 337 18.29 -7.50 9.10
CA HIS A 337 17.74 -7.31 10.42
C HIS A 337 18.41 -6.12 11.12
N ASP A 338 17.68 -5.00 11.22
CA ASP A 338 18.03 -3.86 12.09
C ASP A 338 17.00 -3.78 13.23
N PRO A 339 17.34 -4.29 14.44
CA PRO A 339 16.42 -4.30 15.58
C PRO A 339 15.93 -2.90 15.98
N GLU A 340 16.77 -1.87 15.80
CA GLU A 340 16.41 -0.51 16.17
C GLU A 340 15.39 0.08 15.20
N LEU A 341 15.63 -0.10 13.89
CA LEU A 341 14.68 0.33 12.86
C LEU A 341 13.35 -0.42 12.99
N ILE A 342 13.39 -1.73 13.20
CA ILE A 342 12.18 -2.55 13.44
C ILE A 342 11.39 -1.98 14.62
N ARG A 343 12.05 -1.73 15.76
CA ARG A 343 11.38 -1.15 16.94
C ARG A 343 10.79 0.24 16.66
N LEU A 344 11.48 1.08 15.89
CA LEU A 344 10.97 2.40 15.48
C LEU A 344 9.69 2.26 14.65
N CYS A 345 9.72 1.39 13.64
CA CYS A 345 8.55 1.10 12.81
C CYS A 345 7.39 0.56 13.64
N GLU A 346 7.62 -0.46 14.47
CA GLU A 346 6.60 -1.06 15.33
C GLU A 346 5.96 -0.03 16.27
N THR A 347 6.77 0.80 16.93
CA THR A 347 6.27 1.87 17.81
C THR A 347 5.40 2.88 17.05
N LEU A 348 5.82 3.25 15.83
CA LEU A 348 5.10 4.19 14.98
C LEU A 348 3.78 3.58 14.49
N ILE A 349 3.79 2.31 14.06
CA ILE A 349 2.60 1.58 13.62
C ILE A 349 1.59 1.48 14.75
N ASP A 350 2.00 1.03 15.94
CA ASP A 350 1.10 0.82 17.08
C ASP A 350 0.46 2.14 17.52
N ARG A 351 1.25 3.21 17.62
CA ARG A 351 0.73 4.56 17.92
C ARG A 351 -0.15 5.12 16.81
N GLY A 352 0.18 4.85 15.55
CA GLY A 352 -0.59 5.30 14.40
C GLY A 352 -1.95 4.61 14.32
N LEU A 353 -2.00 3.30 14.57
CA LEU A 353 -3.26 2.57 14.67
C LEU A 353 -4.12 3.12 15.81
N ASP A 354 -3.52 3.37 16.98
CA ASP A 354 -4.23 3.97 18.11
C ASP A 354 -4.75 5.38 17.79
N TYR A 355 -3.94 6.21 17.13
CA TYR A 355 -4.37 7.52 16.65
C TYR A 355 -5.57 7.43 15.71
N ALA A 356 -5.50 6.51 14.75
CA ALA A 356 -6.52 6.34 13.73
C ALA A 356 -7.85 5.86 14.33
N ILE A 357 -7.78 4.94 15.30
CA ILE A 357 -8.94 4.22 15.85
C ILE A 357 -9.54 4.93 17.06
N ARG A 358 -8.71 5.36 18.02
CA ARG A 358 -9.18 5.98 19.29
C ARG A 358 -9.30 7.49 19.19
N GLY A 359 -8.63 8.11 18.21
CA GLY A 359 -8.63 9.54 18.00
C GLY A 359 -9.86 10.05 17.23
N GLN A 360 -9.93 11.37 17.05
CA GLN A 360 -10.96 11.99 16.21
C GLN A 360 -10.76 11.71 14.72
N TYR A 361 -9.58 11.21 14.33
CA TYR A 361 -9.27 10.76 12.96
C TYR A 361 -10.26 9.70 12.47
N TRP A 362 -10.81 8.88 13.38
CA TRP A 362 -11.87 7.92 13.04
C TRP A 362 -13.07 8.56 12.33
N ASN A 363 -13.49 9.76 12.75
CA ASN A 363 -14.61 10.47 12.09
C ASN A 363 -14.26 10.83 10.65
N TYR A 364 -13.01 11.21 10.39
CA TYR A 364 -12.53 11.48 9.04
C TYR A 364 -12.50 10.21 8.20
N LEU A 365 -12.04 9.09 8.76
CA LEU A 365 -12.03 7.79 8.08
C LEU A 365 -13.43 7.31 7.69
N ILE A 366 -14.39 7.38 8.62
CA ILE A 366 -15.77 6.96 8.35
C ILE A 366 -16.42 7.85 7.30
N ALA A 367 -16.19 9.18 7.36
CA ALA A 367 -16.67 10.08 6.32
C ALA A 367 -16.05 9.74 4.95
N ALA A 368 -14.74 9.46 4.91
CA ALA A 368 -14.04 9.09 3.68
C ALA A 368 -14.51 7.76 3.08
N ALA A 369 -14.96 6.80 3.92
CA ALA A 369 -15.46 5.51 3.46
C ALA A 369 -16.73 5.62 2.59
N ALA A 370 -17.47 6.73 2.70
CA ALA A 370 -18.60 7.01 1.83
C ALA A 370 -18.18 7.46 0.41
N GLU A 371 -16.96 7.96 0.25
CA GLU A 371 -16.47 8.56 -0.99
C GLU A 371 -15.50 7.65 -1.76
N ASN A 372 -14.75 6.79 -1.04
CA ASN A 372 -13.75 5.91 -1.63
C ASN A 372 -13.45 4.71 -0.71
N THR A 373 -12.69 3.75 -1.22
CA THR A 373 -12.35 2.53 -0.47
C THR A 373 -11.11 2.67 0.40
N ARG A 374 -10.45 3.83 0.46
CA ARG A 374 -9.15 4.01 1.13
C ARG A 374 -9.11 3.61 2.62
N PRO A 375 -10.17 3.81 3.43
CA PRO A 375 -10.16 3.36 4.82
C PRO A 375 -9.91 1.85 4.98
N ILE A 376 -10.11 1.04 3.93
CA ILE A 376 -9.78 -0.40 3.93
C ILE A 376 -8.30 -0.67 4.23
N LEU A 377 -7.41 0.30 3.97
CA LEU A 377 -6.00 0.16 4.32
C LEU A 377 -5.79 0.00 5.83
N LEU A 378 -6.69 0.51 6.67
CA LEU A 378 -6.63 0.26 8.11
C LEU A 378 -6.70 -1.25 8.40
N CYS A 379 -7.59 -1.96 7.70
CA CYS A 379 -7.72 -3.41 7.83
C CYS A 379 -6.44 -4.12 7.41
N GLU A 380 -5.85 -3.73 6.27
CA GLU A 380 -4.58 -4.31 5.82
C GLU A 380 -3.41 -4.02 6.76
N THR A 381 -3.32 -2.79 7.30
CA THR A 381 -2.31 -2.43 8.30
C THR A 381 -2.45 -3.29 9.55
N ILE A 382 -3.67 -3.52 10.05
CA ILE A 382 -3.91 -4.39 11.21
C ILE A 382 -3.44 -5.81 10.91
N ILE A 383 -3.80 -6.37 9.75
CA ILE A 383 -3.39 -7.72 9.34
C ILE A 383 -1.85 -7.83 9.24
N ALA A 384 -1.20 -6.86 8.60
CA ALA A 384 0.26 -6.80 8.51
C ALA A 384 0.92 -6.65 9.89
N ARG A 385 0.30 -5.89 10.79
CA ARG A 385 0.80 -5.77 12.15
C ARG A 385 0.64 -7.06 12.93
N LEU A 386 -0.49 -7.76 12.82
CA LEU A 386 -0.72 -9.07 13.47
C LEU A 386 0.31 -10.13 13.05
N ASP A 387 0.79 -10.09 11.81
CA ASP A 387 1.87 -10.96 11.34
C ASP A 387 3.17 -10.68 12.10
N SER A 388 3.53 -9.41 12.23
CA SER A 388 4.75 -8.99 12.93
C SER A 388 4.62 -8.93 14.46
N LEU A 389 3.42 -9.04 15.04
CA LEU A 389 3.17 -8.82 16.48
C LEU A 389 3.74 -9.93 17.40
N GLY A 390 4.16 -11.07 16.83
CA GLY A 390 4.54 -12.25 17.62
C GLY A 390 3.34 -12.83 18.38
N ASP A 391 3.53 -13.44 19.54
CA ASP A 391 2.44 -14.10 20.29
C ASP A 391 1.60 -13.13 21.16
N LEU A 392 1.84 -11.83 21.07
CA LEU A 392 1.08 -10.84 21.83
C LEU A 392 -0.35 -10.75 21.28
N PRO A 393 -1.38 -10.75 22.17
CA PRO A 393 -2.74 -10.55 21.72
C PRO A 393 -2.91 -9.12 21.18
N PRO A 394 -3.66 -8.93 20.08
CA PRO A 394 -3.94 -7.59 19.61
C PRO A 394 -4.88 -6.85 20.55
N PRO A 395 -4.82 -5.51 20.60
CA PRO A 395 -5.81 -4.72 21.31
C PRO A 395 -7.23 -4.89 20.74
N ASP A 396 -8.24 -5.07 21.61
CA ASP A 396 -9.64 -5.26 21.21
C ASP A 396 -10.17 -4.17 20.28
N HIS A 397 -9.76 -2.92 20.49
CA HIS A 397 -10.23 -1.80 19.66
C HIS A 397 -9.74 -1.88 18.22
N TRP A 398 -8.62 -2.57 17.95
CA TRP A 398 -8.18 -2.83 16.58
C TRP A 398 -9.16 -3.76 15.87
N ILE A 399 -9.60 -4.83 16.53
CA ILE A 399 -10.53 -5.80 15.95
C ILE A 399 -11.89 -5.15 15.71
N LYS A 400 -12.40 -4.38 16.67
CA LYS A 400 -13.65 -3.62 16.49
C LYS A 400 -13.58 -2.66 15.31
N ALA A 401 -12.47 -1.91 15.18
CA ALA A 401 -12.28 -0.99 14.06
C ALA A 401 -12.19 -1.72 12.72
N TYR A 402 -11.45 -2.83 12.66
CA TYR A 402 -11.39 -3.70 11.49
C TYR A 402 -12.80 -4.11 11.05
N CYS A 403 -13.61 -4.64 11.97
CA CYS A 403 -14.95 -5.13 11.69
C CYS A 403 -15.87 -4.01 11.18
N GLN A 404 -15.78 -2.82 11.80
CA GLN A 404 -16.55 -1.66 11.38
C GLN A 404 -16.23 -1.22 9.95
N ILE A 405 -14.94 -1.14 9.57
CA ILE A 405 -14.56 -0.81 8.20
C ILE A 405 -14.97 -1.92 7.22
N ARG A 406 -14.83 -3.19 7.59
CA ARG A 406 -15.19 -4.32 6.72
C ARG A 406 -16.67 -4.43 6.40
N ARG A 407 -17.55 -4.02 7.31
CA ARG A 407 -18.98 -3.92 7.02
C ARG A 407 -19.31 -2.85 5.96
N LEU A 408 -18.44 -1.85 5.80
CA LEU A 408 -18.68 -0.71 4.90
C LEU A 408 -18.05 -0.91 3.52
N LEU A 409 -16.90 -1.56 3.45
CA LEU A 409 -16.05 -1.59 2.26
C LEU A 409 -15.76 -3.02 1.81
N PRO A 410 -15.71 -3.28 0.48
CA PRO A 410 -15.35 -4.60 -0.02
C PRO A 410 -13.88 -4.95 0.32
N PRO A 411 -13.53 -6.24 0.38
CA PRO A 411 -12.17 -6.67 0.71
C PRO A 411 -11.18 -6.25 -0.38
N THR A 412 -9.93 -6.05 0.00
CA THR A 412 -8.80 -5.92 -0.92
C THR A 412 -8.20 -7.29 -1.22
N PRO A 413 -7.23 -7.42 -2.15
CA PRO A 413 -6.57 -8.70 -2.41
C PRO A 413 -6.02 -9.38 -1.15
N ALA A 414 -5.38 -8.60 -0.27
CA ALA A 414 -4.83 -9.10 0.99
C ALA A 414 -5.90 -9.77 1.85
N LEU A 415 -7.08 -9.14 1.95
CA LEU A 415 -8.20 -9.63 2.75
C LEU A 415 -8.95 -10.78 2.08
N LEU A 416 -8.83 -10.94 0.76
CA LEU A 416 -9.26 -12.13 0.03
C LEU A 416 -8.30 -13.32 0.20
N GLY A 417 -7.21 -13.17 0.96
CA GLY A 417 -6.25 -14.25 1.20
C GLY A 417 -5.00 -14.19 0.31
N TYR A 418 -4.75 -13.08 -0.40
CA TYR A 418 -3.53 -12.94 -1.20
C TYR A 418 -2.87 -11.57 -1.06
N ASP A 419 -1.80 -11.52 -0.28
CA ASP A 419 -0.81 -10.45 -0.30
C ASP A 419 0.57 -11.10 -0.27
N PRO A 420 1.40 -10.90 -1.29
CA PRO A 420 2.66 -11.60 -1.41
C PRO A 420 3.62 -11.35 -0.23
N VAL A 421 3.46 -10.26 0.52
CA VAL A 421 4.32 -9.89 1.67
C VAL A 421 3.77 -10.41 3.00
N VAL A 422 2.46 -10.28 3.22
CA VAL A 422 1.83 -10.49 4.54
C VAL A 422 1.03 -11.79 4.61
N VAL A 423 0.36 -12.16 3.52
CA VAL A 423 -0.61 -13.26 3.51
C VAL A 423 -0.06 -14.41 2.68
N GLN A 424 0.15 -15.54 3.34
CA GLN A 424 0.57 -16.77 2.71
C GLN A 424 -0.61 -17.40 1.95
N PHE A 425 -0.26 -18.04 0.84
CA PHE A 425 -1.12 -18.95 0.12
C PHE A 425 -1.66 -20.07 1.03
N SER A 426 -2.98 -20.27 1.05
CA SER A 426 -3.63 -21.43 1.65
C SER A 426 -4.49 -22.17 0.62
N ASN A 427 -4.29 -23.48 0.51
CA ASN A 427 -5.13 -24.37 -0.30
C ASN A 427 -6.49 -24.69 0.36
N GLN A 428 -6.76 -24.16 1.55
CA GLN A 428 -8.03 -24.41 2.21
C GLN A 428 -9.13 -23.61 1.51
N LYS A 429 -10.17 -24.31 1.02
CA LYS A 429 -11.39 -23.69 0.50
C LYS A 429 -11.93 -22.77 1.60
N HIS A 430 -11.72 -21.48 1.44
CA HIS A 430 -12.35 -20.49 2.28
C HIS A 430 -13.85 -20.55 1.99
N ALA A 431 -14.63 -20.96 2.99
CA ALA A 431 -16.07 -20.96 2.86
C ALA A 431 -16.52 -19.51 2.60
N ASP A 432 -17.31 -19.35 1.55
CA ASP A 432 -18.01 -18.13 1.13
C ASP A 432 -19.07 -17.73 2.19
N SER A 433 -18.65 -17.48 3.43
CA SER A 433 -19.54 -17.04 4.50
C SER A 433 -19.58 -15.52 4.53
N ARG A 434 -20.76 -14.98 4.22
CA ARG A 434 -21.13 -13.56 4.39
C ARG A 434 -20.87 -13.15 5.84
N GLY A 435 -19.69 -12.64 6.14
CA GLY A 435 -19.34 -12.17 7.49
C GLY A 435 -17.96 -12.53 8.01
N THR A 436 -17.19 -13.38 7.32
CA THR A 436 -15.90 -13.87 7.85
C THR A 436 -14.75 -13.60 6.87
N ASP A 437 -13.66 -13.03 7.36
CA ASP A 437 -12.39 -12.96 6.64
C ASP A 437 -11.44 -14.01 7.24
N ILE A 438 -10.88 -14.88 6.39
CA ILE A 438 -9.93 -15.91 6.80
C ILE A 438 -8.61 -15.63 6.09
N VAL A 439 -7.55 -15.41 6.86
CA VAL A 439 -6.24 -14.99 6.36
C VAL A 439 -5.15 -15.88 6.95
N LEU A 440 -4.35 -16.53 6.11
CA LEU A 440 -3.15 -17.24 6.56
C LEU A 440 -1.96 -16.29 6.45
N LEU A 441 -1.28 -15.99 7.55
CA LEU A 441 -0.15 -15.07 7.57
C LEU A 441 1.18 -15.81 7.32
N HIS A 442 2.20 -15.11 6.84
CA HIS A 442 3.55 -15.69 6.63
C HIS A 442 4.24 -16.13 7.93
N SER A 443 3.85 -15.57 9.08
CA SER A 443 4.22 -16.08 10.40
C SER A 443 3.66 -17.48 10.70
N GLY A 444 2.82 -18.04 9.82
CA GLY A 444 2.15 -19.31 10.03
C GLY A 444 0.94 -19.20 10.95
N LYS A 445 0.39 -18.00 11.17
CA LYS A 445 -0.86 -17.84 11.92
C LYS A 445 -2.04 -17.85 10.98
N ARG A 446 -3.08 -18.61 11.31
CA ARG A 446 -4.39 -18.50 10.67
C ARG A 446 -5.25 -17.54 11.48
N LEU A 447 -5.67 -16.45 10.84
CA LEU A 447 -6.63 -15.51 11.37
C LEU A 447 -8.01 -15.84 10.83
N GLU A 448 -8.99 -15.89 11.71
CA GLU A 448 -10.41 -15.96 11.35
C GLU A 448 -11.13 -14.81 12.04
N ILE A 449 -11.60 -13.84 11.25
CA ILE A 449 -12.24 -12.63 11.73
C ILE A 449 -13.70 -12.65 11.30
N ASP A 450 -14.60 -12.90 12.23
CA ASP A 450 -16.03 -12.69 12.00
C ASP A 450 -16.34 -11.21 12.23
N TYR A 451 -16.38 -10.45 11.13
CA TYR A 451 -16.65 -9.02 11.19
C TYR A 451 -18.12 -8.70 11.42
N MET A 452 -19.02 -9.69 11.46
CA MET A 452 -20.40 -9.50 11.90
C MET A 452 -20.49 -9.64 13.42
N ALA A 453 -19.84 -10.66 13.99
CA ALA A 453 -19.79 -10.93 15.43
C ALA A 453 -18.72 -10.12 16.20
N GLU A 454 -17.82 -9.43 15.49
CA GLU A 454 -16.65 -8.71 16.07
C GLU A 454 -15.69 -9.62 16.84
N THR A 455 -15.47 -10.83 16.34
CA THR A 455 -14.56 -11.81 16.95
C THR A 455 -13.33 -12.05 16.08
N LEU A 456 -12.21 -12.34 16.74
CA LEU A 456 -10.97 -12.80 16.10
C LEU A 456 -10.54 -14.10 16.78
N THR A 457 -10.36 -15.14 15.98
CA THR A 457 -9.66 -16.36 16.37
C THR A 457 -8.29 -16.38 15.71
N ILE A 458 -7.25 -16.62 16.52
CA ILE A 458 -5.87 -16.82 16.03
C ILE A 458 -5.50 -18.27 16.31
N GLU A 459 -5.33 -19.05 15.25
CA GLU A 459 -4.84 -20.41 15.35
C GLU A 459 -3.36 -20.44 14.93
N PRO A 460 -2.45 -20.95 15.77
CA PRO A 460 -1.13 -21.30 15.29
C PRO A 460 -1.32 -22.41 14.25
N THR A 461 -0.85 -22.20 13.03
CA THR A 461 -0.88 -23.29 12.05
C THR A 461 0.08 -24.33 12.58
N VAL A 462 -0.45 -25.48 13.00
CA VAL A 462 0.35 -26.66 13.31
C VAL A 462 1.21 -26.88 12.08
N SER A 463 2.53 -26.70 12.24
CA SER A 463 3.51 -26.99 11.20
C SER A 463 3.06 -28.28 10.52
N ALA A 464 2.67 -28.18 9.24
CA ALA A 464 2.52 -29.36 8.42
C ALA A 464 3.87 -30.04 8.54
N THR A 465 3.88 -31.17 9.26
CA THR A 465 5.02 -32.01 9.53
C THR A 465 6.00 -31.93 8.37
N ALA A 466 7.26 -31.62 8.68
CA ALA A 466 8.38 -31.67 7.76
C ALA A 466 8.36 -33.02 7.01
N ASN A 467 7.65 -33.06 5.88
CA ASN A 467 7.94 -33.99 4.83
C ASN A 467 9.14 -33.38 4.13
N GLU A 468 10.33 -33.62 4.72
CA GLU A 468 11.53 -33.72 3.91
C GLU A 468 11.22 -34.74 2.81
N PRO A 469 11.20 -34.36 1.51
CA PRO A 469 11.28 -35.35 0.48
C PRO A 469 12.67 -35.98 0.62
N GLY A 470 12.70 -37.25 0.96
CA GLY A 470 13.94 -38.02 0.98
C GLY A 470 14.65 -37.95 -0.37
N LYS A 471 15.94 -37.58 -0.29
CA LYS A 471 17.04 -37.62 -1.28
C LYS A 471 17.41 -36.30 -1.94
#